data_AF-B4FLL3-F1
#
_entry.id   AF-B4FLL3-F1
#
_cell.length_a   1.000
_cell.length_b   1.000
_cell.length_c   1.000
_cell.angle_alpha   90.00
_cell.angle_beta   90.00
_cell.angle_gamma   90.00
#
_symmetry.space_group_name_H-M   'P 1'
#
loop_
_entity.id
_entity.type
_entity.pdbx_description
1 polymer ?
#
loop_
_entity_poly.entity_id
_entity_poly.type
_entity_poly.pdbx_seq_one_letter_code
_entity_poly.pdbx_strand_id
1 'polypeptide(L)'
;MHNGCTFNHRYVKPNPHEVENATWMLTVFSCFGQYFCLHFEAFQLGMSPVYIAFLRFMGDDAEAKNYSYSLEVGGTGRKMVWQGVPRSIRDSHRKVRDSYDGLIIQRNMALFFSGGDRKELKLRVTGRIWKEQ
;
A
#
# COMPACT_ATOMS: atom_id res chain seq x y z
N MET A 1 -14.65 -8.58 -18.45
CA MET A 1 -13.38 -8.68 -17.71
C MET A 1 -12.66 -7.34 -17.86
N HIS A 2 -12.49 -6.57 -16.78
CA HIS A 2 -11.80 -5.26 -16.85
C HIS A 2 -10.32 -5.47 -17.18
N ASN A 3 -9.83 -4.87 -18.26
CA ASN A 3 -8.40 -4.76 -18.55
C ASN A 3 -7.74 -3.99 -17.40
N GLY A 4 -6.82 -4.63 -16.68
CA GLY A 4 -6.14 -4.04 -15.51
C GLY A 4 -4.66 -4.39 -15.48
N CYS A 5 -3.83 -3.48 -14.98
CA CYS A 5 -2.42 -3.75 -14.71
C CYS A 5 -2.27 -4.35 -13.32
N THR A 6 -1.43 -5.38 -13.18
CA THR A 6 -1.05 -5.94 -11.88
C THR A 6 0.39 -5.60 -11.56
N PHE A 7 0.69 -5.40 -10.29
CA PHE A 7 2.05 -5.20 -9.80
C PHE A 7 2.27 -5.92 -8.49
N ASN A 8 3.52 -6.09 -8.09
CA ASN A 8 3.87 -6.48 -6.74
C ASN A 8 5.17 -5.81 -6.30
N HIS A 9 5.28 -5.52 -5.01
CA HIS A 9 6.48 -4.96 -4.41
C HIS A 9 6.75 -5.67 -3.08
N ARG A 10 8.02 -5.88 -2.75
CA ARG A 10 8.43 -6.54 -1.51
C ARG A 10 9.17 -5.56 -0.61
N TYR A 11 8.59 -5.29 0.55
CA TYR A 11 9.22 -4.49 1.60
C TYR A 11 10.02 -5.37 2.52
N VAL A 12 11.33 -5.09 2.62
CA VAL A 12 12.26 -5.82 3.49
C VAL A 12 12.80 -4.88 4.56
N LYS A 13 12.80 -5.34 5.82
CA LYS A 13 13.45 -4.63 6.93
C LYS A 13 14.01 -5.63 7.96
N PRO A 14 15.35 -5.66 8.17
CA PRO A 14 15.99 -6.57 9.10
C PRO A 14 15.47 -6.46 10.53
N ASN A 15 15.29 -5.24 11.04
CA ASN A 15 14.71 -4.98 12.35
C ASN A 15 13.39 -4.18 12.22
N PRO A 16 12.22 -4.84 12.28
CA PRO A 16 10.91 -4.20 12.17
C PRO A 16 10.49 -3.41 13.41
N HIS A 17 11.22 -3.54 14.53
CA HIS A 17 10.92 -2.82 15.77
C HIS A 17 11.54 -1.41 15.79
N GLU A 18 12.58 -1.15 15.00
CA GLU A 18 13.24 0.17 14.89
C GLU A 18 12.54 1.15 13.93
N VAL A 19 11.41 0.76 13.35
CA VAL A 19 10.67 1.56 12.37
C VAL A 19 9.33 1.98 12.94
N GLU A 20 9.37 2.98 13.84
CA GLU A 20 8.16 3.59 14.39
C GLU A 20 7.47 4.53 13.39
N ASN A 21 8.25 5.28 12.60
CA ASN A 21 7.73 6.29 11.65
C ASN A 21 8.46 6.25 10.28
N ALA A 22 8.86 5.05 9.84
CA ALA A 22 9.64 4.91 8.61
C ALA A 22 8.75 5.03 7.36
N THR A 23 9.20 5.82 6.39
CA THR A 23 8.65 5.87 5.04
C THR A 23 9.62 5.15 4.11
N TRP A 24 9.12 4.17 3.36
CA TRP A 24 9.93 3.50 2.33
C TRP A 24 10.03 4.36 1.08
N MET A 25 11.07 4.11 0.27
CA MET A 25 11.19 4.77 -1.03
C MET A 25 9.95 4.51 -1.89
N LEU A 26 9.45 5.59 -2.49
CA LEU A 26 8.29 5.57 -3.35
C LEU A 26 8.51 4.63 -4.54
N THR A 27 7.56 3.75 -4.81
CA THR A 27 7.56 2.94 -6.03
C THR A 27 6.55 3.49 -7.01
N VAL A 28 6.98 3.73 -8.25
CA VAL A 28 6.13 4.27 -9.33
C VAL A 28 5.79 3.17 -10.31
N PHE A 29 4.52 3.09 -10.70
CA PHE A 29 3.99 2.18 -11.71
C PHE A 29 3.40 2.97 -12.86
N SER A 30 3.64 2.51 -14.09
CA SER A 30 3.02 3.06 -15.29
C SER A 30 1.93 2.11 -15.79
N CYS A 31 0.74 2.64 -16.03
CA CYS A 31 -0.40 1.90 -16.56
C CYS A 31 -1.37 2.85 -17.26
N PHE A 32 -1.96 2.43 -18.39
CA PHE A 32 -2.90 3.25 -19.17
C PHE A 32 -2.36 4.62 -19.62
N GLY A 33 -1.05 4.74 -19.81
CA GLY A 33 -0.39 6.03 -20.13
C GLY A 33 -0.32 6.99 -18.95
N GLN A 34 -0.61 6.52 -17.74
CA GLN A 34 -0.58 7.30 -16.50
C GLN A 34 0.37 6.69 -15.48
N TYR A 35 0.72 7.46 -14.45
CA TYR A 35 1.64 7.04 -13.40
C TYR A 35 0.95 6.98 -12.03
N PHE A 36 1.30 5.97 -11.25
CA PHE A 36 0.73 5.70 -9.93
C PHE A 36 1.85 5.44 -8.93
N CYS A 37 1.72 6.01 -7.74
CA CYS A 37 2.69 5.96 -6.66
C CYS A 37 2.21 5.02 -5.55
N LEU A 38 2.91 3.92 -5.31
CA LEU A 38 2.68 3.07 -4.14
C LEU A 38 3.46 3.62 -2.95
N HIS A 39 2.70 3.97 -1.91
CA HIS A 39 3.22 4.35 -0.61
C HIS A 39 3.17 3.17 0.35
N PHE A 40 4.20 3.08 1.19
CA PHE A 40 4.25 2.16 2.32
C PHE A 40 4.96 2.85 3.47
N GLU A 41 4.28 2.96 4.61
CA GLU A 41 4.71 3.74 5.76
C GLU A 41 4.42 2.98 7.05
N ALA A 42 5.34 3.05 8.02
CA ALA A 42 5.11 2.64 9.39
C ALA A 42 4.71 3.87 10.20
N PHE A 43 3.73 3.73 11.11
CA PHE A 43 3.34 4.77 12.06
C PHE A 43 2.63 4.15 13.28
N GLN A 44 2.34 4.96 14.29
CA GLN A 44 1.56 4.56 15.46
C GLN A 44 0.08 4.93 15.28
N LEU A 45 -0.80 3.93 15.27
CA LEU A 45 -2.25 4.13 15.37
C LEU A 45 -2.64 4.05 16.85
N GLY A 46 -2.70 5.22 17.50
CA GLY A 46 -2.77 5.29 18.96
C GLY A 46 -1.48 4.74 19.57
N MET A 47 -1.58 3.64 20.32
CA MET A 47 -0.41 2.92 20.88
C MET A 47 0.00 1.69 20.06
N SER A 48 -0.68 1.43 18.95
CA SER A 48 -0.46 0.22 18.14
C SER A 48 0.42 0.52 16.93
N PRO A 49 1.57 -0.17 16.78
CA PRO A 49 2.39 -0.01 15.60
C PRO A 49 1.75 -0.69 14.40
N VAL A 50 1.60 0.07 13.33
CA VAL A 50 0.99 -0.40 12.08
C VAL A 50 1.83 0.00 10.88
N TYR A 51 1.58 -0.67 9.77
CA TYR A 51 1.95 -0.22 8.44
C TYR A 51 0.69 0.24 7.71
N ILE A 52 0.84 1.18 6.78
CA ILE A 52 -0.20 1.53 5.81
C ILE A 52 0.37 1.46 4.40
N ALA A 53 -0.42 0.90 3.49
CA ALA A 53 -0.14 0.91 2.06
C ALA A 53 -1.29 1.57 1.29
N PHE A 54 -0.99 2.47 0.37
CA PHE A 54 -1.99 3.10 -0.49
C PHE A 54 -1.38 3.51 -1.83
N LEU A 55 -2.24 3.69 -2.83
CA LEU A 55 -1.85 4.12 -4.16
C LEU A 55 -2.29 5.57 -4.38
N ARG A 56 -1.40 6.41 -4.91
CA ARG A 56 -1.73 7.75 -5.37
C ARG A 56 -1.59 7.88 -6.89
N PHE A 57 -2.48 8.64 -7.51
CA PHE A 57 -2.46 8.94 -8.93
C PHE A 57 -1.62 10.20 -9.19
N MET A 58 -0.69 10.16 -10.15
CA MET A 58 0.10 11.32 -10.57
C MET A 58 -0.69 12.24 -11.52
N GLY A 59 -1.79 12.78 -11.03
CA GLY A 59 -2.64 13.76 -11.73
C GLY A 59 -3.63 14.37 -10.75
N ASP A 60 -4.78 14.86 -11.20
CA ASP A 60 -5.78 15.46 -10.31
C ASP A 60 -6.86 14.49 -9.81
N ASP A 61 -7.72 14.96 -8.89
CA ASP A 61 -8.78 14.14 -8.28
C ASP A 61 -9.93 13.83 -9.25
N ALA A 62 -10.14 14.64 -10.29
CA ALA A 62 -11.18 14.38 -11.28
C ALA A 62 -10.75 13.22 -12.18
N GLU A 63 -9.49 13.23 -12.63
CA GLU A 63 -8.91 12.16 -13.43
C GLU A 63 -8.73 10.87 -12.64
N ALA A 64 -8.35 10.96 -11.35
CA ALA A 64 -8.13 9.81 -10.49
C ALA A 64 -9.37 8.91 -10.37
N LYS A 65 -10.59 9.49 -10.39
CA LYS A 65 -11.87 8.77 -10.34
C LYS A 65 -12.13 7.86 -11.54
N ASN A 66 -11.38 8.03 -12.63
CA ASN A 66 -11.45 7.11 -13.77
C ASN A 66 -10.73 5.79 -13.50
N TYR A 67 -10.10 5.64 -12.35
CA TYR A 67 -9.33 4.46 -11.97
C TYR A 67 -9.76 3.93 -10.61
N SER A 68 -9.66 2.62 -10.46
CA SER A 68 -9.68 1.94 -9.17
C SER A 68 -8.44 1.09 -9.02
N TYR A 69 -8.09 0.81 -7.77
CA TYR A 69 -7.01 -0.08 -7.42
C TYR A 69 -7.39 -1.02 -6.28
N SER A 70 -6.68 -2.13 -6.19
CA SER A 70 -6.67 -2.99 -5.00
C SER A 70 -5.23 -3.20 -4.54
N LEU A 71 -5.04 -3.32 -3.22
CA LEU A 71 -3.81 -3.82 -2.59
C LEU A 71 -4.14 -5.05 -1.77
N GLU A 72 -3.29 -6.06 -1.86
CA GLU A 72 -3.41 -7.32 -1.17
C GLU A 72 -2.09 -7.66 -0.48
N VAL A 73 -2.20 -8.10 0.78
CA VAL A 73 -1.15 -8.81 1.51
C VAL A 73 -1.69 -10.14 2.00
N GLY A 74 -0.87 -11.18 2.02
CA GLY A 74 -1.34 -12.48 2.44
C GLY A 74 -0.25 -13.53 2.59
N GLY A 75 -0.63 -14.64 3.22
CA GLY A 75 0.23 -15.80 3.49
C GLY A 75 -0.54 -16.84 4.30
N THR A 76 -0.13 -18.11 4.22
CA THR A 76 -0.70 -19.22 5.02
C THR A 76 -2.24 -19.33 4.94
N GLY A 77 -2.80 -19.19 3.75
CA GLY A 77 -4.24 -19.30 3.50
C GLY A 77 -5.08 -18.11 3.98
N ARG A 78 -4.45 -17.02 4.45
CA ARG A 78 -5.13 -15.78 4.85
C ARG A 78 -4.64 -14.61 4.00
N LYS A 79 -5.52 -13.63 3.78
CA LYS A 79 -5.18 -12.39 3.08
C LYS A 79 -6.01 -11.22 3.59
N MET A 80 -5.47 -10.02 3.45
CA MET A 80 -6.17 -8.75 3.63
C MET A 80 -6.14 -8.00 2.30
N VAL A 81 -7.27 -7.41 1.92
CA VAL A 81 -7.43 -6.67 0.66
C VAL A 81 -8.05 -5.31 0.97
N TRP A 82 -7.50 -4.26 0.37
CA TRP A 82 -8.05 -2.91 0.33
C TRP A 82 -8.33 -2.54 -1.11
N GLN A 83 -9.43 -1.85 -1.38
CA GLN A 83 -9.80 -1.42 -2.72
C GLN A 83 -10.45 -0.03 -2.68
N GLY A 84 -10.16 0.80 -3.68
CA GLY A 84 -10.74 2.14 -3.79
C GLY A 84 -10.20 2.92 -4.98
N VAL A 85 -10.50 4.22 -4.99
CA VAL A 85 -9.97 5.19 -5.97
C VAL A 85 -8.60 5.69 -5.47
N PRO A 86 -7.56 5.73 -6.32
CA PRO A 86 -6.28 6.28 -5.89
C PRO A 86 -6.41 7.78 -5.58
N ARG A 87 -5.78 8.27 -4.51
CA ARG A 87 -5.79 9.71 -4.18
C ARG A 87 -4.88 10.48 -5.13
N SER A 88 -5.21 11.72 -5.50
CA SER A 88 -4.28 12.57 -6.27
C SER A 88 -2.96 12.78 -5.52
N ILE A 89 -1.85 12.91 -6.26
CA ILE A 89 -0.56 13.34 -5.70
C ILE A 89 -0.59 14.77 -5.13
N ARG A 90 -1.60 15.58 -5.50
CA ARG A 90 -1.84 16.92 -4.95
C ARG A 90 -2.21 16.86 -3.46
N ASP A 91 -2.84 15.77 -3.02
CA ASP A 91 -2.99 15.47 -1.60
C ASP A 91 -1.68 14.90 -1.05
N SER A 92 -1.15 15.47 0.04
CA SER A 92 0.08 14.96 0.65
C SER A 92 -0.10 13.53 1.16
N HIS A 93 0.95 12.71 1.07
CA HIS A 93 0.91 11.33 1.59
C HIS A 93 0.56 11.29 3.09
N ARG A 94 0.96 12.32 3.85
CA ARG A 94 0.61 12.47 5.27
C ARG A 94 -0.90 12.64 5.47
N LYS A 95 -1.57 13.45 4.64
CA LYS A 95 -3.03 13.63 4.71
C LYS A 95 -3.76 12.30 4.52
N VAL A 96 -3.31 11.46 3.56
CA VAL A 96 -3.88 10.13 3.32
C VAL A 96 -3.65 9.18 4.50
N ARG A 97 -2.42 9.17 5.04
CA ARG A 97 -2.06 8.39 6.24
C ARG A 97 -2.89 8.80 7.46
N ASP A 98 -2.97 10.09 7.74
CA ASP A 98 -3.61 10.64 8.95
C ASP A 98 -5.14 10.49 8.90
N SER A 99 -5.72 10.35 7.70
CA SER A 99 -7.12 9.98 7.51
C SER A 99 -7.36 8.47 7.45
N TYR A 100 -6.31 7.64 7.62
CA TYR A 100 -6.39 6.18 7.57
C TYR A 100 -6.97 5.62 6.27
N ASP A 101 -6.78 6.33 5.15
CA ASP A 101 -7.37 6.02 3.84
C ASP A 101 -6.42 5.10 3.04
N GLY A 102 -6.30 3.84 3.50
CA GLY A 102 -5.41 2.85 2.90
C GLY A 102 -5.45 1.50 3.60
N LEU A 103 -4.68 0.54 3.07
CA LEU A 103 -4.53 -0.79 3.67
C LEU A 103 -3.70 -0.70 4.95
N ILE A 104 -4.36 -0.69 6.10
CA ILE A 104 -3.71 -0.71 7.42
C ILE A 104 -3.43 -2.16 7.84
N ILE A 105 -2.19 -2.43 8.25
CA ILE A 105 -1.69 -3.75 8.61
C ILE A 105 -1.00 -3.64 9.96
N GLN A 106 -1.56 -4.27 11.00
CA GLN A 106 -0.87 -4.38 12.28
C GLN A 106 0.49 -5.05 12.11
N ARG A 107 1.51 -4.60 12.84
CA ARG A 107 2.88 -5.15 12.70
C ARG A 107 2.92 -6.68 12.83
N ASN A 108 2.18 -7.24 13.80
CA ASN A 108 2.11 -8.69 13.99
C ASN A 108 1.52 -9.42 12.77
N MET A 109 0.54 -8.82 12.09
CA MET A 109 -0.02 -9.37 10.86
C MET A 109 0.95 -9.24 9.67
N ALA A 110 1.67 -8.13 9.57
CA ALA A 110 2.70 -7.96 8.56
C ALA A 110 3.84 -8.99 8.70
N LEU A 111 4.27 -9.26 9.94
CA LEU A 111 5.28 -10.29 10.24
C LEU A 111 4.74 -11.71 10.00
N PHE A 112 3.46 -11.95 10.31
CA PHE A 112 2.80 -13.20 9.97
C PHE A 112 2.80 -13.45 8.45
N PHE A 113 2.45 -12.45 7.64
CA PHE A 113 2.46 -12.55 6.19
C PHE A 113 3.86 -12.54 5.57
N SER A 114 4.87 -12.07 6.29
CA SER A 114 6.28 -12.14 5.84
C SER A 114 6.82 -13.56 5.81
N GLY A 115 6.18 -14.49 6.53
CA GLY A 115 6.70 -15.83 6.75
C GLY A 115 7.97 -15.84 7.62
N GLY A 116 8.47 -17.03 7.95
CA GLY A 116 9.68 -17.18 8.76
C GLY A 116 9.47 -17.00 10.27
N ASP A 117 10.50 -16.52 10.97
CA ASP A 117 10.57 -16.46 12.44
C ASP A 117 10.03 -15.17 13.07
N ARG A 118 9.41 -14.30 12.25
CA ARG A 118 8.84 -12.99 12.64
C ARG A 118 9.88 -11.97 13.14
N LYS A 119 11.17 -12.16 12.90
CA LYS A 119 12.21 -11.20 13.28
C LYS A 119 12.52 -10.18 12.18
N GLU A 120 12.20 -10.50 10.93
CA GLU A 120 12.43 -9.66 9.76
C GLU A 120 11.11 -9.40 9.03
N LEU A 121 10.89 -8.17 8.57
CA LEU A 121 9.81 -7.86 7.65
C LEU A 121 10.21 -8.31 6.24
N LYS A 122 9.38 -9.13 5.59
CA LYS A 122 9.47 -9.55 4.17
C LYS A 122 8.09 -9.50 3.52
N LEU A 123 7.42 -8.37 3.67
CA LEU A 123 6.02 -8.24 3.27
C LEU A 123 5.92 -8.02 1.76
N ARG A 124 5.23 -8.93 1.06
CA ARG A 124 4.84 -8.73 -0.34
C ARG A 124 3.48 -8.05 -0.39
N VAL A 125 3.42 -6.89 -1.03
CA VAL A 125 2.18 -6.20 -1.41
C VAL A 125 1.95 -6.46 -2.89
N THR A 126 0.81 -7.05 -3.23
CA THR A 126 0.36 -7.22 -4.61
C THR A 126 -0.73 -6.20 -4.88
N GLY A 127 -0.75 -5.60 -6.07
CA GLY A 127 -1.80 -4.67 -6.44
C GLY A 127 -2.31 -4.86 -7.85
N ARG A 128 -3.49 -4.30 -8.09
CA ARG A 128 -4.12 -4.23 -9.41
C ARG A 128 -4.69 -2.83 -9.59
N ILE A 129 -4.60 -2.30 -10.81
CA ILE A 129 -5.18 -1.01 -11.23
C ILE A 129 -6.05 -1.28 -12.45
N TRP A 130 -7.24 -0.71 -12.52
CA TRP A 130 -8.11 -0.78 -13.69
C TRP A 130 -8.85 0.53 -13.91
N LYS A 131 -9.33 0.75 -15.13
CA LYS A 131 -10.22 1.86 -15.45
C LYS A 131 -11.66 1.52 -15.07
N GLU A 132 -12.33 2.48 -14.47
CA GLU A 132 -13.79 2.47 -14.31
C GLU A 132 -14.44 2.80 -15.67
N GLN A 133 -15.61 2.20 -15.93
CA GLN A 133 -16.38 2.39 -17.18
C GLN A 133 -17.36 3.56 -17.06
#